data_AF-A0A9D1QB46-F1
#
_entry.id   AF-A0A9D1QB46-F1
#
_cell.length_a   1.000
_cell.length_b   1.000
_cell.length_c   1.000
_cell.angle_alpha   90.00
_cell.angle_beta   90.00
_cell.angle_gamma   90.00
#
_symmetry.space_group_name_H-M   'P 1'
#
loop_
_entity.id
_entity.type
_entity.pdbx_description
1 polymer ?
#
loop_
_entity_poly.entity_id
_entity_poly.type
_entity_poly.pdbx_seq_one_letter_code
_entity_poly.pdbx_strand_id
1 'polypeptide(L)' 'MMYPFLTLDDGTEIVHSEMHPDGSVKVYMEKPDAKDGFHHATCWLPGYRWEDISGFTRPELERCAEAIALSALAFPRKV' A
#
# COMPACT_ATOMS: atom_id res chain seq x y z
N MET A 1 -10.68 -9.28 -4.71
CA MET A 1 -10.74 -8.05 -5.54
C MET A 1 -9.90 -6.96 -4.86
N MET A 2 -9.41 -5.96 -5.60
CA MET A 2 -8.70 -4.81 -5.02
C MET A 2 -9.63 -3.60 -4.96
N TYR A 3 -9.57 -2.84 -3.87
CA TYR A 3 -10.43 -1.68 -3.60
C TYR A 3 -9.57 -0.43 -3.39
N PRO A 4 -9.96 0.71 -3.99
CA PRO A 4 -9.26 1.98 -3.77
C PRO A 4 -9.24 2.39 -2.31
N PHE A 5 -8.10 2.92 -1.86
CA PHE A 5 -7.92 3.35 -0.48
C PHE A 5 -7.51 4.82 -0.37
N LEU A 6 -6.38 5.17 -0.98
CA LEU A 6 -5.78 6.50 -0.87
C LEU A 6 -4.96 6.80 -2.13
N THR A 7 -4.97 8.05 -2.57
CA THR A 7 -4.04 8.56 -3.58
C THR A 7 -3.16 9.61 -2.92
N LEU A 8 -1.84 9.46 -3.04
CA LEU A 8 -0.85 10.41 -2.52
C LEU A 8 -0.69 11.61 -3.46
N ASP A 9 -0.03 12.66 -2.97
CA ASP A 9 0.22 13.91 -3.71
C ASP A 9 1.08 13.72 -4.97
N ASP A 10 1.97 12.72 -4.97
CA ASP A 10 2.78 12.33 -6.11
C ASP A 10 2.07 11.40 -7.11
N GLY A 11 0.77 11.17 -6.92
CA GLY A 11 -0.05 10.33 -7.78
C GLY A 11 0.03 8.83 -7.47
N THR A 12 0.76 8.43 -6.43
CA THR A 12 0.76 7.02 -5.99
C THR A 12 -0.64 6.61 -5.53
N GLU A 13 -1.21 5.61 -6.18
CA GLU A 13 -2.45 4.97 -5.78
C GLU A 13 -2.16 3.82 -4.83
N ILE A 14 -2.89 3.78 -3.71
CA ILE A 14 -2.86 2.70 -2.75
C ILE A 14 -4.23 2.01 -2.80
N VAL A 15 -4.20 0.70 -3.03
CA VAL A 15 -5.40 -0.15 -3.09
C VAL A 15 -5.21 -1.36 -2.18
N HIS A 16 -6.29 -1.94 -1.66
CA HIS A 16 -6.20 -3.10 -0.77
C HIS A 16 -7.14 -4.23 -1.17
N SER A 17 -6.79 -5.47 -0.81
CA SER A 17 -7.68 -6.61 -0.93
C SER A 17 -8.75 -6.62 0.16
N GLU A 18 -9.74 -7.49 0.03
CA GLU A 18 -10.48 -7.96 1.23
C GLU A 18 -9.52 -8.64 2.21
N MET A 19 -9.96 -8.80 3.45
CA MET A 19 -9.23 -9.61 4.42
C MET A 19 -9.21 -11.07 3.98
N HIS A 20 -8.01 -11.64 3.90
CA HIS A 20 -7.82 -13.06 3.63
C HIS A 20 -8.24 -13.91 4.85
N PRO A 21 -8.51 -15.21 4.67
CA PRO A 21 -8.91 -16.10 5.77
C PRO A 21 -7.88 -16.20 6.92
N ASP A 22 -6.60 -15.95 6.63
CA ASP A 22 -5.52 -15.92 7.62
C ASP A 22 -5.41 -14.57 8.36
N GLY A 23 -6.32 -13.63 8.08
CA GLY A 23 -6.34 -12.29 8.65
C GLY A 23 -5.39 -11.31 7.96
N SER A 24 -4.68 -11.72 6.91
CA SER A 24 -3.82 -10.81 6.15
C SER A 24 -4.60 -9.94 5.18
N VAL A 25 -4.04 -8.78 4.84
CA VAL A 25 -4.57 -7.88 3.79
C VAL A 25 -3.42 -7.54 2.87
N LYS A 26 -3.62 -7.74 1.56
CA LYS A 26 -2.69 -7.28 0.54
C LYS A 26 -2.96 -5.80 0.28
N VAL A 27 -1.95 -4.96 0.48
CA VAL A 27 -1.96 -3.56 0.05
C VAL A 27 -1.02 -3.44 -1.14
N TYR A 28 -1.50 -2.86 -2.23
CA TYR A 28 -0.74 -2.66 -3.45
C TYR A 28 -0.63 -1.16 -3.71
N MET A 29 0.58 -0.72 -4.06
CA MET A 29 0.86 0.64 -4.48
C MET A 29 1.25 0.64 -5.94
N GLU A 30 0.70 1.58 -6.70
CA GLU A 30 1.11 1.87 -8.06
C GLU A 30 1.39 3.36 -8.18
N LYS A 31 2.53 3.73 -8.76
CA LYS A 31 2.91 5.11 -8.99
C LYS A 31 3.19 5.30 -10.47
N PRO A 32 2.55 6.26 -11.16
CA PRO A 32 2.85 6.51 -12.57
C PRO A 32 4.31 6.98 -12.72
N ASP A 33 4.99 6.44 -13.72
CA ASP A 33 6.35 6.86 -14.09
C ASP A 33 6.43 7.14 -15.59
N ALA A 34 7.12 8.22 -15.96
CA ALA A 34 7.18 8.67 -17.34
C ALA A 34 8.12 7.84 -18.23
N LYS A 35 9.06 7.08 -17.64
CA LYS A 35 10.08 6.31 -18.35
C LYS A 35 9.65 4.87 -18.59
N ASP A 36 9.08 4.22 -17.58
CA ASP A 36 8.70 2.79 -17.65
C ASP A 36 7.20 2.53 -17.40
N GLY A 37 6.41 3.59 -17.27
CA GLY A 37 4.95 3.54 -17.20
C GLY A 37 4.43 3.56 -15.77
N PHE A 38 4.88 2.62 -14.94
CA PHE A 38 4.53 2.59 -13.53
C PHE A 38 5.56 1.85 -12.66
N HIS A 39 5.71 2.35 -11.45
CA HIS A 39 6.34 1.67 -10.33
C HIS A 39 5.28 0.93 -9.52
N HIS A 40 5.65 -0.18 -8.88
CA HIS A 40 4.72 -0.92 -8.03
C HIS A 40 5.39 -1.48 -6.78
N ALA A 41 4.60 -1.69 -5.73
CA ALA A 41 5.02 -2.38 -4.52
C ALA A 41 3.83 -3.08 -3.85
N THR A 42 4.09 -4.22 -3.21
CA THR A 42 3.10 -4.90 -2.36
C THR A 42 3.54 -4.87 -0.90
N CYS A 43 2.61 -4.56 0.00
CA CYS A 43 2.76 -4.67 1.45
C CYS A 43 1.67 -5.57 2.03
N TRP A 44 2.06 -6.53 2.87
CA TRP A 44 1.13 -7.40 3.59
C TRP A 44 0.95 -6.95 5.02
N LEU A 45 -0.29 -6.63 5.38
CA LEU A 45 -0.70 -6.32 6.75
C LEU A 45 -1.18 -7.58 7.49
N PRO A 46 -1.08 -7.60 8.84
CA PRO A 46 -0.52 -6.57 9.71
C PRO A 46 1.02 -6.63 9.85
N GLY A 47 1.69 -7.56 9.16
CA GLY A 47 3.12 -7.80 9.32
C GLY A 47 4.04 -6.76 8.68
N TYR A 48 3.50 -5.80 7.92
CA TYR A 48 4.26 -4.82 7.11
C TYR A 48 5.36 -5.49 6.26
N ARG A 49 5.05 -6.66 5.69
CA ARG A 49 6.00 -7.39 4.85
C ARG A 49 5.90 -6.86 3.42
N TRP A 50 7.02 -6.38 2.89
CA TRP A 50 7.11 -5.85 1.54
C TRP A 50 7.60 -6.92 0.55
N GLU A 51 7.01 -6.95 -0.63
CA GLU A 51 7.41 -7.82 -1.76
C GLU A 51 7.06 -7.16 -3.10
N ASP A 52 7.60 -7.72 -4.18
CA ASP A 52 7.32 -7.28 -5.56
C ASP A 52 7.50 -5.77 -5.73
N ILE A 53 8.69 -5.27 -5.36
CA ILE A 53 9.04 -3.85 -5.36
C ILE A 53 9.75 -3.51 -6.66
N SER A 54 9.16 -2.62 -7.44
CA SER A 54 9.72 -2.09 -8.68
C SER A 54 9.66 -0.56 -8.67
N GLY A 55 10.82 0.10 -8.87
CA GLY A 55 10.92 1.55 -9.02
C GLY A 55 10.72 2.41 -7.76
N PHE A 56 10.15 1.85 -6.69
CA PHE A 56 10.05 2.55 -5.40
C PHE A 56 11.41 2.64 -4.69
N THR A 57 11.76 3.85 -4.26
CA THR A 57 12.89 4.09 -3.35
C THR A 57 12.49 3.81 -1.90
N ARG A 58 13.49 3.56 -1.04
CA ARG A 58 13.24 3.33 0.39
C ARG A 58 12.44 4.47 1.06
N PRO A 59 12.75 5.76 0.85
CA PRO A 59 11.93 6.84 1.41
C PRO A 59 10.49 6.87 0.89
N GLU A 60 10.24 6.45 -0.34
CA GLU A 60 8.87 6.33 -0.88
C GLU A 60 8.09 5.22 -0.19
N LEU A 61 8.72 4.06 0.02
CA LEU A 61 8.11 2.95 0.77
C LEU A 61 7.82 3.35 2.22
N GLU A 62 8.71 4.11 2.86
CA GLU A 62 8.51 4.63 4.21
C GLU A 62 7.31 5.59 4.28
N ARG A 63 7.15 6.50 3.31
CA ARG A 63 5.95 7.35 3.20
C ARG A 63 4.67 6.55 3.01
N CYS A 64 4.72 5.51 2.17
CA CYS A 64 3.58 4.62 1.97
C CYS A 64 3.23 3.87 3.27
N ALA A 65 4.22 3.36 3.99
CA ALA A 65 4.03 2.70 5.28
C ALA A 65 3.38 3.63 6.31
N GLU A 66 3.83 4.88 6.38
CA GLU A 66 3.26 5.90 7.26
C GLU A 66 1.79 6.18 6.92
N ALA A 67 1.48 6.37 5.63
CA ALA A 67 0.11 6.58 5.18
C ALA A 67 -0.82 5.41 5.57
N ILE A 68 -0.36 4.17 5.37
CA ILE A 68 -1.10 2.97 5.78
C ILE A 68 -1.30 2.93 7.30
N ALA A 69 -0.25 3.20 8.07
CA ALA A 69 -0.28 3.11 9.52
C ALA A 69 -1.20 4.16 10.16
N LEU A 70 -1.14 5.40 9.67
CA LEU A 70 -2.00 6.49 10.14
C LEU A 70 -3.48 6.15 9.97
N SER A 71 -3.86 5.54 8.86
CA SER A 71 -5.25 5.13 8.64
C SER A 71 -5.63 3.87 9.42
N ALA A 72 -4.71 2.91 9.64
CA ALA A 72 -4.95 1.77 10.51
C ALA A 72 -5.21 2.20 11.98
N LEU A 73 -4.64 3.34 12.40
CA LEU A 73 -4.92 3.97 13.69
C LEU A 73 -6.22 4.78 13.69
N ALA A 74 -6.61 5.36 12.55
CA ALA A 74 -7.83 6.15 12.39
C ALA A 74 -9.11 5.31 12.34
N PHE A 75 -9.01 4.02 11.97
CA PHE A 75 -10.10 3.05 12.09
C PHE A 75 -9.88 2.20 13.35
N PRO A 76 -10.52 2.50 14.49
CA PRO A 76 -10.49 1.59 15.62
C PRO A 76 -11.05 0.24 15.14
N ARG A 77 -10.26 -0.83 15.35
CA ARG A 77 -10.71 -2.20 15.18
C ARG A 77 -12.08 -2.30 15.85
N LYS A 78 -13.15 -2.44 15.05
CA LYS A 78 -14.43 -2.87 15.62
C LYS A 78 -14.18 -4.28 16.12
N VAL A 79 -13.91 -4.38 17.41
CA VAL A 79 -14.06 -5.60 18.21
C VAL A 79 -15.53 -5.97 18.19
#